data_AF-A0A8S1HJB1-F1
#
_entry.id   AF-A0A8S1HJB1-F1
#
_cell.length_a   1.000
_cell.length_b   1.000
_cell.length_c   1.000
_cell.angle_alpha   90.00
_cell.angle_beta   90.00
_cell.angle_gamma   90.00
#
_symmetry.space_group_name_H-M   'P 1'
#
loop_
_entity.id
_entity.type
_entity.pdbx_description
1 polymer ?
#
loop_
_entity_poly.entity_id
_entity_poly.type
_entity_poly.pdbx_seq_one_letter_code
_entity_poly.pdbx_strand_id
1 'polypeptide(L)'
;MFANDFLELRRRSSSQDLGQMVHKSMSTATTPDVPNSQISTIGAILQRKSSVAQALAKTAESLKQSYELRKQASPADLIFDLFKHPNRDDANIGKLIKVLKSFGLREKDPRLREMMKRIKEFEEDSEDEDRAVNDMTRKQFKECINPSVGLISTALRNQLIIPNWSEFCGNIKKIFDECRLVTDGEVAKYIPQLARQDPEIWGMSICTIDGQRYSLGDAKTNFCIQSVSKAFNYSIVASDLGADVIHSYVGHEPSGRLFNEICLDGSGESYKVVYTD
;
A
#
# COMPACT_ATOMS: atom_id res chain seq x y z
N MET A 1 26.89 4.32 22.73
CA MET A 1 27.03 5.76 23.06
C MET A 1 25.84 6.54 22.50
N PHE A 2 25.57 6.50 21.19
CA PHE A 2 24.49 7.30 20.56
C PHE A 2 23.03 7.03 20.96
N ALA A 3 22.66 5.83 21.43
CA ALA A 3 21.29 5.57 21.90
C ALA A 3 20.97 6.27 23.24
N ASN A 4 21.99 6.57 24.05
CA ASN A 4 21.81 7.24 25.34
C ASN A 4 21.61 8.75 25.17
N ASP A 5 22.29 9.38 24.21
CA ASP A 5 22.19 10.83 23.97
C ASP A 5 20.78 11.23 23.49
N PHE A 6 20.13 10.37 22.70
CA PHE A 6 18.75 10.58 22.24
C PHE A 6 17.71 10.39 23.35
N LEU A 7 17.92 9.45 24.27
CA LEU A 7 17.05 9.28 25.45
C LEU A 7 17.20 10.46 26.43
N GLU A 8 18.38 11.09 26.49
CA GLU A 8 18.61 12.29 27.28
C GLU A 8 17.88 13.51 26.71
N LEU A 9 17.90 13.71 25.39
CA LEU A 9 17.13 14.78 24.72
C LEU A 9 15.63 14.66 24.98
N ARG A 10 15.08 13.44 24.95
CA ARG A 10 13.66 13.17 25.25
C ARG A 10 13.29 13.42 26.72
N ARG A 11 14.21 13.18 27.66
CA ARG A 11 13.99 13.52 29.08
C ARG A 11 13.98 15.03 29.31
N ARG A 12 14.80 15.79 28.59
CA ARG A 12 14.91 17.24 28.74
C ARG A 12 13.72 17.99 28.12
N SER A 13 13.11 17.49 27.05
CA SER A 13 11.93 18.12 26.44
C SER A 13 10.62 17.91 27.21
N SER A 14 10.52 16.87 28.06
CA SER A 14 9.30 16.62 28.86
C SER A 14 9.05 17.62 30.01
N SER A 15 9.94 18.60 30.21
CA SER A 15 9.87 19.56 31.31
C SER A 15 9.54 21.00 30.89
N GLN A 16 9.32 21.30 29.60
CA GLN A 16 8.99 22.65 29.15
C GLN A 16 7.84 22.66 28.12
N ASP A 17 6.74 23.31 28.56
CA ASP A 17 5.68 23.97 27.78
C ASP A 17 4.78 23.17 26.82
N LEU A 18 3.66 22.69 27.39
CA LEU A 18 2.36 22.64 26.73
C LEU A 18 1.72 24.04 26.76
N GLY A 19 1.61 24.72 25.62
CA GLY A 19 0.87 26.00 25.59
C GLY A 19 0.82 26.69 24.22
N GLN A 20 -0.36 26.57 23.57
CA GLN A 20 -0.92 27.50 22.57
C GLN A 20 -0.26 27.62 21.18
N MET A 21 -1.02 27.29 20.12
CA MET A 21 -1.53 28.26 19.13
C MET A 21 -2.37 27.56 18.04
N VAL A 22 -3.71 27.71 18.15
CA VAL A 22 -4.69 27.40 17.12
C VAL A 22 -5.57 28.64 16.96
N HIS A 23 -5.50 29.35 15.83
CA HIS A 23 -6.65 29.93 15.11
C HIS A 23 -6.26 30.87 13.94
N LYS A 24 -7.00 30.70 12.82
CA LYS A 24 -7.47 31.63 11.74
C LYS A 24 -7.20 31.02 10.34
N SER A 25 -8.13 30.93 9.38
CA SER A 25 -9.39 31.66 9.10
C SER A 25 -10.31 30.86 8.17
N MET A 26 -11.63 31.08 8.27
CA MET A 26 -12.66 30.73 7.26
C MET A 26 -12.79 31.83 6.20
N SER A 27 -13.11 31.47 4.95
CA SER A 27 -13.99 32.25 4.06
C SER A 27 -14.53 31.40 2.89
N THR A 28 -15.75 31.71 2.48
CA THR A 28 -16.73 31.03 1.61
C THR A 28 -16.55 31.28 0.10
N ALA A 29 -16.94 30.33 -0.77
CA ALA A 29 -17.40 30.61 -2.15
C ALA A 29 -18.20 29.44 -2.77
N THR A 30 -19.17 29.81 -3.61
CA THR A 30 -20.32 29.08 -4.19
C THR A 30 -20.05 28.33 -5.51
N THR A 31 -20.95 27.39 -5.86
CA THR A 31 -20.98 26.54 -7.07
C THR A 31 -21.67 27.17 -8.29
N PRO A 32 -21.36 26.74 -9.53
CA PRO A 32 -22.25 26.91 -10.68
C PRO A 32 -22.68 25.60 -11.40
N ASP A 33 -23.96 25.57 -11.81
CA ASP A 33 -24.70 24.55 -12.60
C ASP A 33 -24.39 24.59 -14.11
N VAL A 34 -24.61 23.47 -14.83
CA VAL A 34 -24.49 23.33 -16.31
C VAL A 34 -25.82 22.83 -16.93
N PRO A 35 -26.31 23.36 -18.09
CA PRO A 35 -27.69 23.14 -18.56
C PRO A 35 -27.89 21.92 -19.49
N ASN A 36 -29.11 21.38 -19.44
CA ASN A 36 -29.57 20.09 -19.97
C ASN A 36 -30.48 20.26 -21.21
N SER A 37 -29.95 20.66 -22.38
CA SER A 37 -30.79 21.06 -23.54
C SER A 37 -30.68 20.20 -24.82
N GLN A 38 -29.95 19.07 -24.84
CA GLN A 38 -29.77 18.28 -26.07
C GLN A 38 -30.65 17.02 -26.20
N ILE A 39 -31.48 16.69 -25.20
CA ILE A 39 -32.26 15.43 -25.20
C ILE A 39 -33.67 15.58 -25.81
N SER A 40 -34.21 16.80 -25.92
CA SER A 40 -35.59 17.01 -26.39
C SER A 40 -35.76 16.86 -27.91
N THR A 41 -34.70 17.03 -28.71
CA THR A 41 -34.81 17.09 -30.18
C THR A 41 -34.92 15.71 -30.85
N ILE A 42 -34.42 14.64 -30.21
CA ILE A 42 -34.42 13.29 -30.80
C ILE A 42 -35.81 12.62 -30.67
N GLY A 43 -36.60 13.00 -29.67
CA GLY A 43 -37.90 12.38 -29.38
C GLY A 43 -38.97 12.58 -30.45
N ALA A 44 -38.87 13.63 -31.27
CA ALA A 44 -39.91 13.99 -32.25
C ALA A 44 -39.88 13.14 -33.54
N ILE A 45 -38.77 12.47 -33.85
CA ILE A 45 -38.57 11.78 -35.14
C ILE A 45 -39.11 10.34 -35.13
N LEU A 46 -39.33 9.74 -33.95
CA LEU A 46 -39.65 8.31 -33.81
C LEU A 46 -41.15 7.95 -33.89
N GLN A 47 -42.07 8.91 -34.08
CA GLN A 47 -43.52 8.68 -33.92
C GLN A 47 -44.28 8.18 -35.17
N ARG A 48 -43.65 7.61 -36.21
CA ARG A 48 -44.40 6.97 -37.32
C ARG A 48 -43.94 5.55 -37.66
N LYS A 49 -44.70 4.59 -37.11
CA LYS A 49 -45.01 3.19 -37.51
C LYS A 49 -43.87 2.19 -37.76
N SER A 50 -43.78 1.18 -36.90
CA SER A 50 -43.92 -0.27 -37.19
C SER A 50 -43.43 -1.08 -35.96
N SER A 51 -43.84 -2.34 -35.81
CA SER A 51 -43.45 -3.20 -34.67
C SER A 51 -41.93 -3.31 -34.47
N VAL A 52 -41.15 -3.03 -35.52
CA VAL A 52 -39.69 -2.90 -35.48
C VAL A 52 -39.23 -1.72 -34.63
N ALA A 53 -39.93 -0.58 -34.67
CA ALA A 53 -39.64 0.55 -33.78
C ALA A 53 -39.97 0.22 -32.32
N GLN A 54 -41.01 -0.58 -32.06
CA GLN A 54 -41.31 -1.07 -30.70
C GLN A 54 -40.31 -2.14 -30.23
N ALA A 55 -39.85 -3.01 -31.13
CA ALA A 55 -38.82 -4.01 -30.81
C ALA A 55 -37.47 -3.32 -30.55
N LEU A 56 -37.06 -2.39 -31.42
CA LEU A 56 -35.87 -1.55 -31.23
C LEU A 56 -35.99 -0.67 -29.99
N ALA A 57 -37.17 -0.13 -29.69
CA ALA A 57 -37.41 0.60 -28.46
C ALA A 57 -37.25 -0.34 -27.25
N LYS A 58 -37.86 -1.53 -27.23
CA LYS A 58 -37.67 -2.52 -26.16
C LYS A 58 -36.23 -2.98 -26.02
N THR A 59 -35.51 -3.17 -27.11
CA THR A 59 -34.08 -3.54 -27.11
C THR A 59 -33.23 -2.38 -26.60
N ALA A 60 -33.52 -1.15 -27.03
CA ALA A 60 -32.86 0.06 -26.55
C ALA A 60 -33.18 0.33 -25.08
N GLU A 61 -34.39 0.03 -24.63
CA GLU A 61 -34.83 0.14 -23.24
C GLU A 61 -34.19 -0.94 -22.38
N SER A 62 -34.05 -2.17 -22.89
CA SER A 62 -33.30 -3.26 -22.24
C SER A 62 -31.80 -2.94 -22.16
N LEU A 63 -31.23 -2.36 -23.22
CA LEU A 63 -29.84 -1.90 -23.24
C LEU A 63 -29.66 -0.72 -22.28
N LYS A 64 -30.58 0.24 -22.27
CA LYS A 64 -30.58 1.39 -21.36
C LYS A 64 -30.79 0.96 -19.91
N GLN A 65 -31.63 -0.03 -19.65
CA GLN A 65 -31.82 -0.63 -18.34
C GLN A 65 -30.59 -1.44 -17.91
N SER A 66 -29.96 -2.18 -18.82
CA SER A 66 -28.67 -2.85 -18.55
C SER A 66 -27.53 -1.85 -18.30
N TYR A 67 -27.58 -0.69 -18.97
CA TYR A 67 -26.63 0.40 -18.80
C TYR A 67 -26.89 1.18 -17.50
N GLU A 68 -28.14 1.48 -17.16
CA GLU A 68 -28.59 2.10 -15.90
C GLU A 68 -28.29 1.19 -14.69
N LEU A 69 -28.54 -0.13 -14.81
CA LEU A 69 -28.16 -1.14 -13.83
C LEU A 69 -26.64 -1.15 -13.59
N ARG A 70 -25.84 -1.02 -14.66
CA ARG A 70 -24.37 -0.88 -14.55
C ARG A 70 -23.94 0.49 -14.03
N LYS A 71 -24.73 1.54 -14.23
CA LYS A 71 -24.46 2.91 -13.77
C LYS A 71 -24.74 3.09 -12.27
N GLN A 72 -25.59 2.25 -11.69
CA GLN A 72 -25.89 2.19 -10.25
C GLN A 72 -25.15 1.04 -9.53
N ALA A 73 -24.45 0.17 -10.24
CA ALA A 73 -23.72 -0.94 -9.64
C ALA A 73 -22.61 -0.40 -8.74
N SER A 74 -22.64 -0.79 -7.46
CA SER A 74 -21.55 -0.45 -6.55
C SER A 74 -20.23 -1.10 -7.04
N PRO A 75 -19.06 -0.56 -6.68
CA PRO A 75 -17.78 -1.21 -7.00
C PRO A 75 -17.76 -2.68 -6.57
N ALA A 76 -18.40 -3.01 -5.45
CA ALA A 76 -18.52 -4.38 -4.98
C ALA A 76 -19.40 -5.27 -5.88
N ASP A 77 -20.44 -4.73 -6.53
CA ASP A 77 -21.25 -5.48 -7.49
C ASP A 77 -20.46 -5.80 -8.76
N LEU A 78 -19.69 -4.82 -9.26
CA LEU A 78 -18.82 -5.03 -10.43
C LEU A 78 -17.72 -6.07 -10.14
N ILE A 79 -17.12 -6.01 -8.95
CA ILE A 79 -16.13 -7.00 -8.53
C ILE A 79 -16.78 -8.38 -8.40
N PHE A 80 -17.97 -8.49 -7.80
CA PHE A 80 -18.68 -9.77 -7.74
C PHE A 80 -18.91 -10.34 -9.14
N ASP A 81 -19.42 -9.54 -10.07
CA ASP A 81 -19.71 -9.97 -11.43
C ASP A 81 -18.44 -10.44 -12.18
N LEU A 82 -17.26 -9.86 -11.87
CA LEU A 82 -15.97 -10.30 -12.42
C LEU A 82 -15.56 -11.71 -11.95
N PHE A 83 -15.94 -12.10 -10.73
CA PHE A 83 -15.57 -13.39 -10.13
C PHE A 83 -16.72 -14.40 -10.05
N LYS A 84 -17.89 -14.04 -10.60
CA LYS A 84 -19.09 -14.89 -10.71
C LYS A 84 -18.82 -16.11 -11.59
N HIS A 85 -19.32 -17.27 -11.18
CA HIS A 85 -19.26 -18.47 -12.02
C HIS A 85 -20.22 -18.37 -13.21
N PRO A 86 -19.88 -18.94 -14.38
CA PRO A 86 -20.81 -19.05 -15.48
C PRO A 86 -22.07 -19.82 -15.04
N ASN A 87 -23.25 -19.24 -15.29
CA ASN A 87 -24.57 -19.84 -15.04
C ASN A 87 -24.93 -20.17 -13.58
N ARG A 88 -24.14 -19.72 -12.60
CA ARG A 88 -24.50 -19.80 -11.16
C ARG A 88 -24.64 -18.39 -10.60
N ASP A 89 -25.32 -18.20 -9.46
CA ASP A 89 -25.44 -16.90 -8.79
C ASP A 89 -24.51 -16.73 -7.59
N ASP A 90 -23.36 -17.41 -7.63
CA ASP A 90 -22.27 -17.29 -6.68
C ASP A 90 -20.93 -16.97 -7.37
N ALA A 91 -20.01 -16.44 -6.58
CA ALA A 91 -18.67 -16.06 -7.01
C ALA A 91 -17.62 -16.73 -6.15
N ASN A 92 -16.45 -16.98 -6.73
CA ASN A 92 -15.36 -17.63 -6.02
C ASN A 92 -14.41 -16.59 -5.41
N ILE A 93 -14.46 -16.42 -4.09
CA ILE A 93 -13.61 -15.45 -3.37
C ILE A 93 -12.13 -15.82 -3.43
N GLY A 94 -11.81 -17.12 -3.48
CA GLY A 94 -10.45 -17.63 -3.62
C GLY A 94 -9.78 -17.18 -4.93
N LYS A 95 -10.53 -17.04 -6.03
CA LYS A 95 -10.01 -16.45 -7.28
C LYS A 95 -9.62 -14.98 -7.09
N LEU A 96 -10.42 -14.19 -6.37
CA LEU A 96 -10.08 -12.81 -6.05
C LEU A 96 -8.78 -12.74 -5.23
N ILE A 97 -8.64 -13.57 -4.19
CA ILE A 97 -7.41 -13.60 -3.37
C ILE A 97 -6.19 -13.93 -4.23
N LYS A 98 -6.28 -14.92 -5.12
CA LYS A 98 -5.20 -15.27 -6.06
C LYS A 98 -4.83 -14.11 -6.97
N VAL A 99 -5.82 -13.38 -7.49
CA VAL A 99 -5.59 -12.18 -8.32
C VAL A 99 -4.90 -11.08 -7.51
N LEU A 100 -5.36 -10.76 -6.30
CA LEU A 100 -4.70 -9.77 -5.44
C LEU A 100 -3.25 -10.15 -5.11
N LYS A 101 -2.99 -11.44 -4.87
CA LYS A 101 -1.64 -11.98 -4.68
C LYS A 101 -0.76 -11.82 -5.92
N SER A 102 -1.33 -11.96 -7.11
CA SER A 102 -0.60 -11.72 -8.37
C SER A 102 -0.18 -10.25 -8.57
N PHE A 103 -0.91 -9.32 -7.95
CA PHE A 103 -0.54 -7.90 -7.88
C PHE A 103 0.43 -7.57 -6.73
N GLY A 104 0.84 -8.57 -5.94
CA GLY A 104 1.80 -8.40 -4.85
C GLY A 104 1.19 -8.10 -3.48
N LEU A 105 -0.14 -8.04 -3.36
CA LEU A 105 -0.82 -7.87 -2.08
C LEU A 105 -0.88 -9.20 -1.33
N ARG A 106 -0.45 -9.21 -0.07
CA ARG A 106 -0.40 -10.44 0.75
C ARG A 106 -1.67 -10.61 1.57
N GLU A 107 -2.05 -11.84 1.87
CA GLU A 107 -3.23 -12.13 2.71
C GLU A 107 -3.13 -11.53 4.12
N LYS A 108 -1.90 -11.39 4.63
CA LYS A 108 -1.61 -10.73 5.92
C LYS A 108 -1.52 -9.20 5.84
N ASP A 109 -1.93 -8.59 4.72
CA ASP A 109 -2.02 -7.13 4.63
C ASP A 109 -3.05 -6.61 5.63
N PRO A 110 -2.69 -5.70 6.56
CA PRO A 110 -3.62 -5.18 7.57
C PRO A 110 -4.89 -4.55 6.97
N ARG A 111 -4.80 -3.99 5.75
CA ARG A 111 -5.94 -3.38 5.03
C ARG A 111 -6.91 -4.42 4.48
N LEU A 112 -6.48 -5.68 4.35
CA LEU A 112 -7.31 -6.83 3.95
C LEU A 112 -7.79 -7.66 5.16
N ARG A 113 -7.34 -7.33 6.38
CA ARG A 113 -7.62 -8.13 7.59
C ARG A 113 -9.11 -8.38 7.82
N GLU A 114 -9.93 -7.34 7.70
CA GLU A 114 -11.37 -7.46 7.93
C GLU A 114 -12.05 -8.32 6.86
N MET A 115 -11.62 -8.20 5.59
CA MET A 115 -12.08 -9.10 4.53
C MET A 115 -11.74 -10.56 4.86
N MET A 116 -10.50 -10.84 5.25
CA MET A 116 -10.06 -12.21 5.57
C MET A 116 -10.79 -12.80 6.78
N LYS A 117 -11.10 -11.96 7.78
CA LYS A 117 -11.90 -12.35 8.95
C LYS A 117 -13.30 -12.81 8.54
N ARG A 118 -13.99 -12.01 7.71
CA ARG A 118 -15.35 -12.34 7.24
C ARG A 118 -15.38 -13.60 6.38
N ILE A 119 -14.35 -13.82 5.56
CA ILE A 119 -14.24 -15.04 4.77
C ILE A 119 -14.21 -16.28 5.68
N LYS A 120 -13.37 -16.23 6.72
CA LYS A 120 -13.25 -17.32 7.70
C LYS A 120 -14.54 -17.55 8.48
N GLU A 121 -15.25 -16.49 8.86
CA GLU A 121 -16.56 -16.59 9.53
C GLU A 121 -17.59 -17.30 8.65
N PHE A 122 -17.68 -16.96 7.36
CA PHE A 122 -18.59 -17.66 6.44
C PHE A 122 -18.18 -19.08 6.08
N GLU A 123 -16.88 -19.40 6.12
CA GLU A 123 -16.39 -20.78 5.96
C GLU A 123 -16.81 -21.64 7.17
N GLU A 124 -16.71 -21.11 8.38
CA GLU A 124 -17.08 -21.80 9.62
C GLU A 124 -18.60 -21.98 9.79
N ASP A 125 -19.40 -21.04 9.29
CA ASP A 125 -20.88 -21.09 9.33
C ASP A 125 -21.49 -22.00 8.24
N SER A 126 -20.69 -22.57 7.33
CA SER A 126 -21.21 -23.37 6.23
C SER A 126 -21.53 -24.82 6.65
N GLU A 127 -22.83 -25.16 6.64
CA GLU A 127 -23.33 -26.53 6.92
C GLU A 127 -23.34 -27.44 5.67
N ASP A 128 -23.14 -26.86 4.48
CA ASP A 128 -23.15 -27.58 3.19
C ASP A 128 -21.78 -28.18 2.87
N GLU A 129 -21.59 -29.47 3.15
CA GLU A 129 -20.37 -30.23 2.79
C GLU A 129 -20.11 -30.25 1.26
N ASP A 130 -21.16 -30.11 0.43
CA ASP A 130 -21.07 -30.14 -1.04
C ASP A 130 -20.66 -28.80 -1.67
N ARG A 131 -20.74 -27.68 -0.93
CA ARG A 131 -20.42 -26.37 -1.48
C ARG A 131 -18.91 -26.15 -1.43
N ALA A 132 -18.31 -25.81 -2.57
CA ALA A 132 -16.88 -25.52 -2.60
C ALA A 132 -16.54 -24.41 -1.59
N VAL A 133 -15.53 -24.65 -0.74
CA VAL A 133 -15.08 -23.82 0.41
C VAL A 133 -14.93 -22.31 0.10
N ASN A 134 -14.86 -21.92 -1.17
CA ASN A 134 -14.63 -20.54 -1.60
C ASN A 134 -15.79 -19.91 -2.39
N ASP A 135 -16.91 -20.62 -2.58
CA ASP A 135 -18.04 -20.13 -3.35
C ASP A 135 -19.04 -19.40 -2.44
N MET A 136 -19.25 -18.11 -2.71
CA MET A 136 -20.07 -17.23 -1.89
C MET A 136 -21.25 -16.66 -2.68
N THR A 137 -22.40 -16.55 -2.02
CA THR A 137 -23.54 -15.80 -2.58
C THR A 137 -23.15 -14.33 -2.80
N ARG A 138 -23.88 -13.60 -3.64
CA ARG A 138 -23.67 -12.16 -3.87
C ARG A 138 -23.59 -11.36 -2.58
N LYS A 139 -24.49 -11.64 -1.61
CA LYS A 139 -24.52 -10.94 -0.33
C LYS A 139 -23.24 -11.22 0.47
N GLN A 140 -22.90 -12.48 0.68
CA GLN A 140 -21.71 -12.89 1.45
C GLN A 140 -20.42 -12.35 0.84
N PHE A 141 -20.26 -12.46 -0.49
CA PHE A 141 -19.08 -11.96 -1.20
C PHE A 141 -18.91 -10.45 -1.01
N LYS A 142 -19.99 -9.68 -1.19
CA LYS A 142 -19.98 -8.21 -0.98
C LYS A 142 -19.66 -7.85 0.46
N GLU A 143 -20.26 -8.55 1.42
CA GLU A 143 -19.96 -8.36 2.84
C GLU A 143 -18.48 -8.61 3.14
N CYS A 144 -17.86 -9.62 2.53
CA CYS A 144 -16.42 -9.85 2.66
C CYS A 144 -15.58 -8.70 2.10
N ILE A 145 -15.85 -8.24 0.87
CA ILE A 145 -14.94 -7.30 0.19
C ILE A 145 -15.15 -5.83 0.56
N ASN A 146 -16.35 -5.44 1.01
CA ASN A 146 -16.70 -4.04 1.29
C ASN A 146 -15.70 -3.28 2.19
N PRO A 147 -15.19 -3.86 3.29
CA PRO A 147 -14.19 -3.22 4.15
C PRO A 147 -12.90 -2.81 3.41
N SER A 148 -12.57 -3.50 2.32
CA SER A 148 -11.33 -3.33 1.56
C SER A 148 -11.59 -2.97 0.09
N VAL A 149 -12.82 -2.61 -0.27
CA VAL A 149 -13.26 -2.46 -1.66
C VAL A 149 -12.48 -1.41 -2.43
N GLY A 150 -12.03 -0.33 -1.75
CA GLY A 150 -11.19 0.70 -2.34
C GLY A 150 -9.85 0.15 -2.83
N LEU A 151 -9.14 -0.57 -1.96
CA LEU A 151 -7.86 -1.21 -2.29
C LEU A 151 -8.02 -2.26 -3.40
N ILE A 152 -9.05 -3.10 -3.29
CA ILE A 152 -9.36 -4.13 -4.30
C ILE A 152 -9.64 -3.48 -5.66
N SER A 153 -10.44 -2.41 -5.67
CA SER A 153 -10.77 -1.68 -6.90
C SER A 153 -9.54 -1.03 -7.53
N THR A 154 -8.64 -0.46 -6.73
CA THR A 154 -7.36 0.08 -7.22
C THR A 154 -6.48 -1.01 -7.82
N ALA A 155 -6.37 -2.17 -7.15
CA ALA A 155 -5.60 -3.30 -7.66
C ALA A 155 -6.16 -3.85 -8.97
N LEU A 156 -7.48 -4.11 -9.04
CA LEU A 156 -8.14 -4.66 -10.24
C LEU A 156 -8.14 -3.70 -11.43
N ARG A 157 -8.08 -2.38 -11.18
CA ARG A 157 -7.91 -1.36 -12.23
C ARG A 157 -6.46 -1.18 -12.67
N ASN A 158 -5.53 -1.98 -12.13
CA ASN A 158 -4.10 -1.89 -12.41
C ASN A 158 -3.51 -0.50 -12.06
N GLN A 159 -3.98 0.09 -10.97
CA GLN A 159 -3.61 1.43 -10.50
C GLN A 159 -2.66 1.42 -9.30
N LEU A 160 -2.01 0.29 -9.02
CA LEU A 160 -0.91 0.24 -8.06
C LEU A 160 0.35 0.84 -8.70
N ILE A 161 1.25 1.34 -7.88
CA ILE A 161 2.47 2.06 -8.27
C ILE A 161 3.39 1.22 -9.17
N ILE A 162 3.36 -0.11 -9.02
CA ILE A 162 3.98 -1.05 -9.97
C ILE A 162 2.86 -1.90 -10.60
N PRO A 163 2.37 -1.51 -11.80
CA PRO A 163 1.26 -2.21 -12.46
C PRO A 163 1.64 -3.64 -12.88
N ASN A 164 2.78 -3.83 -13.56
CA ASN A 164 3.24 -5.16 -13.97
C ASN A 164 4.12 -5.81 -12.89
N TRP A 165 3.47 -6.22 -11.79
CA TRP A 165 4.15 -6.79 -10.63
C TRP A 165 4.96 -8.06 -10.95
N SER A 166 4.44 -8.93 -11.82
CA SER A 166 5.10 -10.19 -12.19
C SER A 166 6.39 -9.96 -12.95
N GLU A 167 6.37 -9.07 -13.95
CA GLU A 167 7.58 -8.71 -14.70
C GLU A 167 8.62 -8.04 -13.80
N PHE A 168 8.18 -7.11 -12.95
CA PHE A 168 9.06 -6.48 -11.95
C PHE A 168 9.74 -7.53 -11.06
N CYS A 169 8.99 -8.47 -10.49
CA CYS A 169 9.56 -9.55 -9.67
C CYS A 169 10.55 -10.41 -10.47
N GLY A 170 10.28 -10.69 -11.74
CA GLY A 170 11.19 -11.41 -12.62
C GLY A 170 12.54 -10.69 -12.80
N ASN A 171 12.52 -9.38 -13.00
CA ASN A 171 13.74 -8.57 -13.13
C ASN A 171 14.50 -8.47 -11.81
N ILE A 172 13.79 -8.25 -10.70
CA ILE A 172 14.38 -8.26 -9.36
C ILE A 172 15.03 -9.61 -9.05
N LYS A 173 14.42 -10.73 -9.45
CA LYS A 173 15.01 -12.06 -9.26
C LYS A 173 16.31 -12.22 -10.06
N LYS A 174 16.38 -11.73 -11.29
CA LYS A 174 17.63 -11.77 -12.08
C LYS A 174 18.76 -11.02 -11.36
N ILE A 175 18.48 -9.80 -10.89
CA ILE A 175 19.45 -9.00 -10.12
C ILE A 175 19.87 -9.74 -8.84
N PHE A 176 18.91 -10.32 -8.11
CA PHE A 176 19.20 -11.11 -6.92
C PHE A 176 20.14 -12.29 -7.20
N ASP A 177 19.88 -13.03 -8.28
CA ASP A 177 20.67 -14.19 -8.67
C ASP A 177 22.07 -13.77 -9.16
N GLU A 178 22.19 -12.67 -9.89
CA GLU A 178 23.48 -12.10 -10.33
C GLU A 178 24.32 -11.63 -9.14
N CYS A 179 23.73 -10.86 -8.22
CA CYS A 179 24.43 -10.36 -7.03
C CYS A 179 24.80 -11.49 -6.06
N ARG A 180 24.03 -12.58 -6.01
CA ARG A 180 24.34 -13.76 -5.17
C ARG A 180 25.70 -14.39 -5.50
N LEU A 181 26.19 -14.20 -6.73
CA LEU A 181 27.48 -14.75 -7.17
C LEU A 181 28.68 -13.96 -6.63
N VAL A 182 28.46 -12.78 -6.05
CA VAL A 182 29.51 -11.96 -5.44
C VAL A 182 29.77 -12.47 -4.03
N THR A 183 30.88 -13.20 -3.85
CA THR A 183 31.28 -13.79 -2.56
C THR A 183 32.43 -13.03 -1.88
N ASP A 184 32.71 -11.81 -2.35
CA ASP A 184 33.75 -10.96 -1.78
C ASP A 184 33.32 -10.35 -0.44
N GLY A 185 34.31 -9.92 0.37
CA GLY A 185 34.10 -9.26 1.65
C GLY A 185 34.36 -10.16 2.86
N GLU A 186 34.32 -9.57 4.05
CA GLU A 186 34.48 -10.31 5.31
C GLU A 186 33.38 -9.93 6.30
N VAL A 187 32.87 -10.94 7.02
CA VAL A 187 31.97 -10.72 8.16
C VAL A 187 32.65 -9.83 9.20
N ALA A 188 31.94 -8.85 9.73
CA ALA A 188 32.44 -7.94 10.75
C ALA A 188 32.84 -8.70 12.04
N LYS A 189 34.13 -8.64 12.41
CA LYS A 189 34.69 -9.38 13.56
C LYS A 189 34.83 -8.57 14.85
N TYR A 190 34.64 -7.25 14.80
CA TYR A 190 34.87 -6.36 15.94
C TYR A 190 33.81 -6.47 17.05
N ILE A 191 32.63 -7.02 16.76
CA ILE A 191 31.59 -7.39 17.74
C ILE A 191 31.40 -8.91 17.71
N PRO A 192 31.54 -9.64 18.83
CA PRO A 192 31.45 -11.10 18.85
C PRO A 192 30.15 -11.68 18.28
N GLN A 193 29.03 -10.97 18.41
CA GLN A 193 27.72 -11.36 17.89
C GLN A 193 27.64 -11.23 16.36
N LEU A 194 28.37 -10.27 15.77
CA LEU A 194 28.46 -10.11 14.31
C LEU A 194 29.39 -11.16 13.70
N ALA A 195 30.47 -11.51 14.40
CA ALA A 195 31.43 -12.53 13.95
C ALA A 195 30.82 -13.93 13.78
N ARG A 196 29.63 -14.19 14.36
CA ARG A 196 28.91 -15.46 14.29
C ARG A 196 27.95 -15.55 13.11
N GLN A 197 27.81 -14.49 12.31
CA GLN A 197 26.93 -14.53 11.14
C GLN A 197 27.51 -15.44 10.06
N ASP A 198 26.64 -16.21 9.41
CA ASP A 198 27.01 -17.06 8.29
C ASP A 198 27.17 -16.18 7.03
N PRO A 199 28.36 -16.17 6.39
CA PRO A 199 28.62 -15.36 5.19
C PRO A 199 27.77 -15.75 3.99
N GLU A 200 27.18 -16.95 3.97
CA GLU A 200 26.35 -17.43 2.87
C GLU A 200 24.90 -16.93 2.92
N ILE A 201 24.51 -16.23 4.00
CA ILE A 201 23.16 -15.69 4.17
C ILE A 201 22.96 -14.53 3.19
N TRP A 202 22.02 -14.71 2.26
CA TRP A 202 21.69 -13.71 1.24
C TRP A 202 20.18 -13.57 1.10
N GLY A 203 19.66 -12.41 1.51
CA GLY A 203 18.23 -12.14 1.55
C GLY A 203 17.88 -10.76 1.00
N MET A 204 16.76 -10.67 0.30
CA MET A 204 16.23 -9.41 -0.21
C MET A 204 14.72 -9.34 0.03
N SER A 205 14.22 -8.17 0.41
CA SER A 205 12.78 -7.91 0.53
C SER A 205 12.42 -6.53 0.01
N ILE A 206 11.32 -6.46 -0.73
CA ILE A 206 10.75 -5.25 -1.32
C ILE A 206 9.35 -5.03 -0.76
N CYS A 207 9.04 -3.77 -0.44
CA CYS A 207 7.70 -3.31 -0.13
C CYS A 207 7.48 -1.96 -0.82
N THR A 208 6.47 -1.86 -1.68
CA THR A 208 6.10 -0.58 -2.31
C THR A 208 5.23 0.26 -1.37
N ILE A 209 5.06 1.54 -1.70
CA ILE A 209 4.16 2.45 -0.98
C ILE A 209 2.69 1.97 -0.98
N ASP A 210 2.31 1.18 -1.99
CA ASP A 210 0.98 0.58 -2.09
C ASP A 210 0.87 -0.77 -1.38
N GLY A 211 1.94 -1.24 -0.75
CA GLY A 211 1.99 -2.50 -0.01
C GLY A 211 2.18 -3.75 -0.86
N GLN A 212 2.64 -3.61 -2.11
CA GLN A 212 3.06 -4.75 -2.92
C GLN A 212 4.38 -5.30 -2.37
N ARG A 213 4.49 -6.61 -2.15
CA ARG A 213 5.61 -7.21 -1.40
C ARG A 213 6.21 -8.46 -2.05
N TYR A 214 7.52 -8.43 -2.28
CA TYR A 214 8.30 -9.55 -2.81
C TYR A 214 9.51 -9.82 -1.92
N SER A 215 9.87 -11.08 -1.71
CA SER A 215 11.01 -11.46 -0.87
C SER A 215 11.71 -12.68 -1.46
N LEU A 216 13.05 -12.71 -1.40
CA LEU A 216 13.92 -13.74 -1.95
C LEU A 216 15.01 -14.14 -0.94
N GLY A 217 15.46 -15.38 -1.03
CA GLY A 217 16.52 -15.93 -0.16
C GLY A 217 16.17 -15.88 1.33
N ASP A 218 17.18 -15.54 2.14
CA ASP A 218 17.11 -15.57 3.61
C ASP A 218 16.46 -14.31 4.21
N ALA A 219 15.50 -13.70 3.51
CA ALA A 219 14.83 -12.45 3.88
C ALA A 219 14.05 -12.49 5.22
N LYS A 220 13.95 -13.66 5.86
CA LYS A 220 13.32 -13.84 7.18
C LYS A 220 14.34 -14.08 8.30
N THR A 221 15.63 -14.15 7.97
CA THR A 221 16.69 -14.25 8.97
C THR A 221 16.80 -12.92 9.70
N ASN A 222 16.75 -12.98 11.02
CA ASN A 222 16.89 -11.79 11.86
C ASN A 222 18.35 -11.38 11.98
N PHE A 223 18.63 -10.09 11.84
CA PHE A 223 19.93 -9.49 12.08
C PHE A 223 19.77 -8.13 12.77
N CYS A 224 20.84 -7.62 13.38
CA CYS A 224 20.82 -6.31 14.01
C CYS A 224 20.83 -5.20 12.95
N ILE A 225 19.97 -4.19 13.09
CA ILE A 225 19.84 -3.08 12.13
C ILE A 225 21.13 -2.23 11.98
N GLN A 226 21.98 -2.18 13.02
CA GLN A 226 23.24 -1.41 13.02
C GLN A 226 23.03 0.06 12.59
N SER A 227 23.97 0.65 11.83
CA SER A 227 23.94 2.06 11.43
C SER A 227 22.64 2.51 10.73
N VAL A 228 21.89 1.59 10.12
CA VAL A 228 20.58 1.90 9.53
C VAL A 228 19.60 2.46 10.58
N SER A 229 19.80 2.17 11.88
CA SER A 229 18.95 2.70 12.96
C SER A 229 19.04 4.23 13.09
N LYS A 230 20.12 4.85 12.62
CA LYS A 230 20.34 6.29 12.75
C LYS A 230 19.30 7.08 11.97
N ALA A 231 18.95 6.64 10.76
CA ALA A 231 17.91 7.29 9.94
C ALA A 231 16.55 7.29 10.64
N PHE A 232 16.17 6.16 11.26
CA PHE A 232 14.92 6.06 12.03
C PHE A 232 14.92 6.97 13.27
N ASN A 233 16.04 7.00 14.02
CA ASN A 233 16.17 7.90 15.17
C ASN A 233 16.04 9.36 14.75
N TYR A 234 16.70 9.76 13.65
CA TYR A 234 16.55 11.10 13.09
C TYR A 234 15.09 11.42 12.77
N SER A 235 14.39 10.55 12.04
CA SER A 235 12.99 10.77 11.67
C SER A 235 12.06 10.91 12.88
N ILE A 236 12.27 10.11 13.93
CA ILE A 236 11.47 10.20 15.17
C ILE A 236 11.68 11.56 15.84
N VAL A 237 12.93 11.95 16.05
CA VAL A 237 13.23 13.21 16.73
C VAL A 237 12.80 14.41 15.88
N ALA A 238 12.94 14.32 14.55
CA ALA A 238 12.53 15.38 13.64
C ALA A 238 11.02 15.59 13.66
N SER A 239 10.27 14.48 13.76
CA SER A 239 8.83 14.53 13.94
C SER A 239 8.42 15.13 15.29
N ASP A 240 9.20 14.89 16.35
CA ASP A 240 8.86 15.32 17.72
C ASP A 240 9.27 16.77 18.02
N LEU A 241 10.45 17.20 17.55
CA LEU A 241 11.07 18.49 17.93
C LEU A 241 11.19 19.48 16.77
N GLY A 242 10.94 19.04 15.53
CA GLY A 242 11.18 19.86 14.34
C GLY A 242 12.65 19.89 13.92
N ALA A 243 12.86 20.19 12.64
CA ALA A 243 14.19 20.19 12.02
C ALA A 243 15.12 21.26 12.63
N ASP A 244 14.61 22.47 12.88
CA ASP A 244 15.42 23.59 13.39
C ASP A 244 16.11 23.26 14.72
N VAL A 245 15.37 22.62 15.64
CA VAL A 245 15.90 22.21 16.95
C VAL A 245 16.99 21.17 16.77
N ILE A 246 16.77 20.13 15.96
CA ILE A 246 17.77 19.09 15.73
C ILE A 246 19.02 19.67 15.12
N HIS A 247 18.87 20.60 14.18
CA HIS A 247 19.99 21.13 13.44
C HIS A 247 20.79 22.20 14.20
N SER A 248 20.32 22.61 15.37
CA SER A 248 21.18 23.24 16.37
C SER A 248 22.22 22.26 16.98
N TYR A 249 21.98 20.95 16.92
CA TYR A 249 22.86 19.89 17.45
C TYR A 249 23.53 19.02 16.38
N VAL A 250 22.87 18.79 15.23
CA VAL A 250 23.31 17.89 14.15
C VAL A 250 23.40 18.64 12.80
N GLY A 251 24.41 18.37 11.97
CA GLY A 251 24.67 19.09 10.73
C GLY A 251 23.83 18.55 9.58
N HIS A 252 23.83 19.27 8.45
CA HIS A 252 23.12 18.84 7.24
C HIS A 252 24.06 18.30 6.16
N GLU A 253 25.33 18.69 6.19
CA GLU A 253 26.27 18.43 5.10
C GLU A 253 27.10 17.17 5.34
N PRO A 254 27.44 16.42 4.28
CA PRO A 254 28.36 15.30 4.38
C PRO A 254 29.75 15.76 4.86
N SER A 255 30.43 14.94 5.65
CA SER A 255 31.70 15.30 6.27
C SER A 255 32.85 15.41 5.27
N GLY A 256 32.72 14.76 4.10
CA GLY A 256 33.77 14.66 3.08
C GLY A 256 35.01 13.89 3.55
N ARG A 257 34.95 13.18 4.69
CA ARG A 257 36.08 12.47 5.32
C ARG A 257 35.67 11.08 5.82
N LEU A 258 36.66 10.23 6.11
CA LEU A 258 36.47 8.86 6.59
C LEU A 258 35.78 8.82 7.97
N PHE A 259 34.94 7.80 8.18
CA PHE A 259 34.05 7.58 9.34
C PHE A 259 34.70 7.72 10.73
N ASN A 260 36.00 7.45 10.86
CA ASN A 260 36.71 7.41 12.15
C ASN A 260 37.43 8.72 12.52
N GLU A 261 37.25 9.81 11.79
CA GLU A 261 37.87 11.10 12.13
C GLU A 261 36.94 11.97 12.99
N ILE A 262 37.40 12.33 14.19
CA ILE A 262 36.76 13.37 14.99
C ILE A 262 36.91 14.68 14.24
N CYS A 263 35.78 15.27 13.86
CA CYS A 263 35.75 16.53 13.16
C CYS A 263 34.98 17.55 14.03
N LEU A 264 35.51 18.76 14.22
CA LEU A 264 34.83 19.96 14.74
C LEU A 264 35.01 21.07 13.70
N ASP A 265 33.96 21.82 13.35
CA ASP A 265 34.07 22.88 12.35
C ASP A 265 34.83 24.10 12.91
N GLY A 266 35.17 25.07 12.05
CA GLY A 266 35.94 26.26 12.43
C GLY A 266 35.24 27.20 13.42
N SER A 267 33.98 26.94 13.79
CA SER A 267 33.23 27.71 14.79
C SER A 267 33.33 27.10 16.21
N GLY A 268 34.01 25.96 16.36
CA GLY A 268 34.09 25.22 17.63
C GLY A 268 32.85 24.38 17.91
N GLU A 269 31.90 24.34 16.99
CA GLU A 269 30.83 23.36 16.99
C GLU A 269 31.34 22.04 16.41
N SER A 270 30.82 20.92 16.89
CA SER A 270 31.22 19.61 16.35
C SER A 270 30.98 19.55 14.85
N TYR A 271 31.70 18.72 14.08
CA TYR A 271 31.07 18.19 12.87
C TYR A 271 29.91 17.40 13.42
N LYS A 272 28.78 18.05 13.32
CA LYS A 272 27.55 17.67 13.93
C LYS A 272 27.11 16.40 13.16
N VAL A 273 27.52 15.25 13.68
CA VAL A 273 27.38 13.86 13.20
C VAL A 273 26.68 13.71 11.85
N VAL A 274 27.46 13.42 10.83
CA VAL A 274 26.95 13.08 9.52
C VAL A 274 26.43 11.65 9.53
N TYR A 275 25.20 11.50 9.08
CA TYR A 275 24.46 10.23 8.93
C TYR A 275 24.95 9.36 7.76
N THR A 276 26.22 9.40 7.37
CA THR A 276 26.70 8.62 6.22
C THR A 276 27.92 7.80 6.57
N ASP A 277 27.65 6.48 6.60
CA ASP A 277 28.48 5.27 6.55
C ASP A 277 29.69 5.15 7.47
#